data_AF-A0A7C1VRN6-F1
#
_entry.id   AF-A0A7C1VRN6-F1
#
_cell.length_a   1.000
_cell.length_b   1.000
_cell.length_c   1.000
_cell.angle_alpha   90.00
_cell.angle_beta   90.00
_cell.angle_gamma   90.00
#
_symmetry.space_group_name_H-M   'P 1'
#
loop_
_entity.id
_entity.type
_entity.pdbx_description
1 polymer ?
#
loop_
_entity_poly.entity_id
_entity_poly.type
_entity_poly.pdbx_seq_one_letter_code
_entity_poly.pdbx_strand_id
1 'polypeptide(L)'
;MLIVRPYQLLCIVCSLGEGGSVPEAARIGELVDRIRSNPDMPVALRCNAGDEFFYQDPGAEDDTSEGVEFNIKRDMDILQRLDLAPGSILPARILLGRLFKTIRSVSGICSYDTVTSEAWRGCRRAKSGCYEKGLAKGIEAIIPPRSQEAMKEDKKASLRDMYEADTIKIRPHILLCAVAQYGEGVRPPFAPDNLPEMIQHIIKNPETPITLVSGADWMMCGSC
;
A
#
# COMPACT_ATOMS: atom_id res chain seq x y z
N MET A 1 1.25 4.17 13.47
CA MET A 1 1.92 3.09 12.73
C MET A 1 1.23 1.77 13.05
N LEU A 2 1.11 0.87 12.08
CA LEU A 2 0.55 -0.47 12.22
C LEU A 2 1.70 -1.49 12.20
N ILE A 3 1.65 -2.51 13.06
CA ILE A 3 2.65 -3.59 13.10
C ILE A 3 1.95 -4.87 12.62
N VAL A 4 2.56 -5.55 11.65
CA VAL A 4 1.97 -6.68 10.94
C VAL A 4 3.04 -7.75 10.73
N ARG A 5 2.68 -9.02 10.91
CA ARG A 5 3.49 -10.17 10.46
C ARG A 5 3.37 -10.30 8.94
N PRO A 6 4.46 -10.53 8.18
CA PRO A 6 4.38 -10.66 6.72
C PRO A 6 3.28 -11.60 6.22
N TYR A 7 3.08 -12.76 6.85
CA TYR A 7 2.01 -13.69 6.48
C TYR A 7 0.59 -13.11 6.61
N GLN A 8 0.35 -12.19 7.54
CA GLN A 8 -0.95 -11.56 7.74
C GLN A 8 -1.37 -10.77 6.48
N LEU A 9 -0.44 -10.25 5.70
CA LEU A 9 -0.74 -9.62 4.41
C LEU A 9 -1.32 -10.62 3.40
N LEU A 10 -0.79 -11.84 3.35
CA LEU A 10 -1.33 -12.90 2.50
C LEU A 10 -2.69 -13.36 3.02
N CYS A 11 -2.87 -13.43 4.34
CA CYS A 11 -4.15 -13.78 4.95
C CYS A 11 -5.23 -12.74 4.66
N ILE A 12 -4.91 -11.44 4.63
CA ILE A 12 -5.84 -10.39 4.17
C ILE A 12 -6.36 -10.73 2.77
N VAL A 13 -5.47 -10.99 1.81
CA VAL A 13 -5.87 -11.32 0.44
C VAL A 13 -6.62 -12.65 0.37
N CYS A 14 -6.14 -13.68 1.06
CA CYS A 14 -6.79 -15.00 1.11
C CYS A 14 -8.23 -14.93 1.61
N SER A 15 -8.46 -14.14 2.67
CA SER A 15 -9.79 -13.97 3.26
C SER A 15 -10.82 -13.38 2.30
N LEU A 16 -10.38 -12.54 1.35
CA LEU A 16 -11.27 -11.98 0.32
C LEU A 16 -11.82 -13.08 -0.60
N GLY A 17 -11.10 -14.18 -0.80
CA GLY A 17 -11.52 -15.28 -1.67
C GLY A 17 -12.44 -16.31 -1.00
N GLU A 18 -12.74 -16.16 0.29
CA GLU A 18 -13.58 -17.09 1.07
C GLU A 18 -15.09 -16.85 0.90
N GLY A 19 -15.48 -15.76 0.22
CA GLY A 19 -16.89 -15.45 -0.02
C GLY A 19 -17.62 -14.80 1.17
N GLY A 20 -16.97 -14.68 2.33
CA GLY A 20 -17.43 -13.85 3.45
C GLY A 20 -17.06 -12.36 3.26
N SER A 21 -17.80 -11.47 3.92
CA SER A 21 -17.50 -10.02 3.96
C SER A 21 -16.44 -9.65 5.00
N VAL A 22 -16.16 -10.54 5.96
CA VAL A 22 -15.23 -10.31 7.08
C VAL A 22 -14.26 -11.49 7.18
N PRO A 23 -12.94 -11.25 7.35
CA PRO A 23 -11.97 -12.31 7.63
C PRO A 23 -12.36 -13.10 8.90
N GLU A 24 -12.35 -14.43 8.85
CA GLU A 24 -12.73 -15.27 10.00
C GLU A 24 -11.85 -15.05 11.25
N ALA A 25 -10.63 -14.56 11.08
CA ALA A 25 -9.75 -14.18 12.18
C ALA A 25 -9.96 -12.71 12.55
N ALA A 26 -10.40 -12.45 13.79
CA ALA A 26 -10.67 -11.10 14.32
C ALA A 26 -9.51 -10.11 14.05
N ARG A 27 -8.27 -10.58 14.16
CA ARG A 27 -7.07 -9.78 13.86
C ARG A 27 -7.01 -9.32 12.40
N ILE A 28 -7.29 -10.19 11.44
CA ILE A 28 -7.21 -9.84 10.01
C ILE A 28 -8.29 -8.82 9.65
N GLY A 29 -9.49 -8.94 10.23
CA GLY A 29 -10.55 -7.93 10.10
C GLY A 29 -10.10 -6.56 10.60
N GLU A 30 -9.54 -6.49 11.82
CA GLU A 30 -9.01 -5.26 12.40
C GLU A 30 -7.92 -4.61 11.50
N LEU A 31 -7.00 -5.41 10.95
CA LEU A 31 -5.97 -4.91 10.04
C LEU A 31 -6.58 -4.28 8.79
N VAL A 32 -7.58 -4.94 8.17
CA VAL A 32 -8.28 -4.43 6.99
C VAL A 32 -8.99 -3.11 7.29
N ASP A 33 -9.70 -3.02 8.41
CA ASP A 33 -10.43 -1.81 8.79
C ASP A 33 -9.48 -0.63 9.03
N ARG A 34 -8.35 -0.87 9.70
CA ARG A 34 -7.32 0.15 9.90
C ARG A 34 -6.72 0.61 8.59
N ILE A 35 -6.36 -0.31 7.70
CA ILE A 35 -5.83 0.02 6.36
C ILE A 35 -6.87 0.80 5.53
N ARG A 36 -8.15 0.42 5.58
CA ARG A 36 -9.23 1.13 4.90
C ARG A 36 -9.39 2.55 5.39
N SER A 37 -9.32 2.76 6.70
CA SER A 37 -9.46 4.09 7.31
C SER A 37 -8.31 5.04 6.95
N ASN A 38 -7.11 4.50 6.72
CA ASN A 38 -5.93 5.26 6.34
C ASN A 38 -4.97 4.41 5.49
N PRO A 39 -5.17 4.35 4.16
CA PRO A 39 -4.36 3.51 3.27
C PRO A 39 -2.89 3.91 3.19
N ASP A 40 -2.56 5.14 3.56
CA ASP A 40 -1.19 5.66 3.52
C ASP A 40 -0.52 5.60 4.90
N MET A 41 -1.14 4.95 5.88
CA MET A 41 -0.56 4.73 7.20
C MET A 41 0.72 3.89 7.10
N PRO A 42 1.77 4.22 7.90
CA PRO A 42 2.98 3.41 7.96
C PRO A 42 2.67 2.02 8.53
N VAL A 43 3.08 0.97 7.81
CA VAL A 43 3.02 -0.44 8.22
C VAL A 43 4.43 -0.98 8.37
N ALA A 44 4.77 -1.43 9.56
CA ALA A 44 6.03 -2.11 9.86
C ALA A 44 5.85 -3.63 9.77
N LEU A 45 6.69 -4.29 8.97
CA LEU A 45 6.73 -5.74 8.85
C LEU A 45 7.66 -6.33 9.90
N ARG A 46 7.09 -6.91 10.96
CA ARG A 46 7.85 -7.54 12.05
C ARG A 46 7.66 -9.04 11.98
N CYS A 47 8.71 -9.81 12.20
CA CYS A 47 8.66 -11.26 12.24
C CYS A 47 9.83 -11.77 13.06
N ASN A 48 9.72 -13.00 13.57
CA ASN A 48 10.82 -13.68 14.23
C ASN A 48 11.87 -13.99 13.14
N ALA A 49 12.96 -13.23 13.09
CA ALA A 49 13.95 -13.28 12.01
C ALA A 49 15.32 -13.80 12.48
N GLY A 50 15.35 -14.45 13.65
CA GLY A 50 16.58 -15.01 14.23
C GLY A 50 17.45 -13.97 14.91
N ASP A 51 18.69 -14.37 15.21
CA ASP A 51 19.58 -13.62 16.10
C ASP A 51 20.01 -12.26 15.52
N GLU A 52 20.08 -12.08 14.21
CA GLU A 52 20.51 -10.82 13.59
C GLU A 52 19.47 -9.71 13.72
N PHE A 53 18.19 -10.09 13.85
CA PHE A 53 17.05 -9.17 13.89
C PHE A 53 16.22 -9.32 15.17
N PHE A 54 16.76 -9.94 16.23
CA PHE A 54 16.00 -10.23 17.45
C PHE A 54 15.34 -9.01 18.11
N TYR A 55 15.91 -7.80 17.95
CA TYR A 55 15.40 -6.55 18.54
C TYR A 55 14.03 -6.13 18.01
N GLN A 56 13.54 -6.77 16.95
CA GLN A 56 12.26 -6.51 16.32
C GLN A 56 11.33 -7.73 16.32
N ASP A 57 11.72 -8.81 16.99
CA ASP A 57 10.96 -10.04 17.07
C ASP A 57 9.66 -9.81 17.85
N PRO A 58 8.49 -10.07 17.25
CA PRO A 58 7.20 -9.88 17.90
C PRO A 58 6.83 -11.04 18.86
N GLY A 59 7.66 -12.08 18.95
CA GLY A 59 7.34 -13.29 19.69
C GLY A 59 6.38 -14.21 18.94
N ALA A 60 5.85 -15.22 19.65
CA ALA A 60 5.05 -16.29 19.07
C ALA A 60 3.52 -16.12 19.24
N GLU A 61 3.06 -15.00 19.83
CA GLU A 61 1.63 -14.78 20.10
C GLU A 61 0.76 -14.84 18.83
N ASP A 62 1.30 -14.35 17.72
CA ASP A 62 0.66 -14.33 16.40
C ASP A 62 1.02 -15.56 15.55
N ASP A 63 1.73 -16.56 16.06
CA ASP A 63 2.10 -17.73 15.24
C ASP A 63 0.88 -18.60 14.92
N THR A 64 0.83 -19.12 13.69
CA THR A 64 -0.20 -20.08 13.28
C THR A 64 0.19 -21.52 13.66
N SER A 65 -0.77 -22.44 13.60
CA SER A 65 -0.61 -23.82 14.11
C SER A 65 0.48 -24.67 13.44
N GLU A 66 1.04 -24.23 12.31
CA GLU A 66 2.02 -24.95 11.50
C GLU A 66 3.44 -25.00 12.13
N GLY A 67 3.63 -24.50 13.36
CA GLY A 67 4.89 -24.59 14.10
C GLY A 67 5.82 -23.40 13.89
N VAL A 68 6.79 -23.23 14.80
CA VAL A 68 7.63 -22.01 14.88
C VAL A 68 8.47 -21.84 13.61
N GLU A 69 9.16 -22.88 13.17
CA GLU A 69 10.06 -22.86 12.01
C GLU A 69 9.30 -22.59 10.72
N PHE A 70 8.07 -23.10 10.60
CA PHE A 70 7.20 -22.81 9.48
C PHE A 70 6.80 -21.33 9.45
N ASN A 71 6.41 -20.76 10.60
CA ASN A 71 6.04 -19.35 10.69
C ASN A 71 7.21 -18.43 10.32
N ILE A 72 8.42 -18.71 10.84
CA ILE A 72 9.64 -17.98 10.51
C ILE A 72 9.92 -18.06 9.00
N LYS A 73 9.96 -19.28 8.45
CA LYS A 73 10.25 -19.46 7.02
C LYS A 73 9.21 -18.76 6.14
N ARG A 74 7.92 -18.88 6.47
CA ARG A 74 6.83 -18.24 5.71
C ARG A 74 7.00 -16.73 5.68
N ASP A 75 7.29 -16.11 6.82
CA ASP A 75 7.50 -14.66 6.88
C ASP A 75 8.73 -14.21 6.08
N MET A 76 9.84 -14.93 6.20
CA MET A 76 11.07 -14.64 5.45
C MET A 76 10.89 -14.82 3.94
N ASP A 77 10.19 -15.88 3.51
CA ASP A 77 9.86 -16.17 2.12
C ASP A 77 8.99 -15.06 1.49
N ILE A 78 8.14 -14.41 2.29
CA ILE A 78 7.32 -13.27 1.86
C ILE A 78 8.18 -12.01 1.74
N LEU A 79 8.98 -11.70 2.77
CA LEU A 79 9.87 -10.55 2.77
C LEU A 79 10.85 -10.60 1.59
N GLN A 80 11.46 -11.75 1.34
CA GLN A 80 12.34 -11.97 0.19
C GLN A 80 11.62 -11.71 -1.14
N ARG A 81 10.40 -12.25 -1.33
CA ARG A 81 9.62 -12.02 -2.55
C ARG A 81 9.20 -10.57 -2.74
N LEU A 82 8.98 -9.83 -1.65
CA LEU A 82 8.64 -8.40 -1.70
C LEU A 82 9.86 -7.48 -1.85
N ASP A 83 11.07 -8.05 -1.85
CA ASP A 83 12.34 -7.33 -1.82
C ASP A 83 12.41 -6.36 -0.62
N LEU A 84 12.14 -6.91 0.57
CA LEU A 84 12.11 -6.17 1.84
C LEU A 84 12.92 -6.90 2.91
N ALA A 85 13.61 -6.12 3.74
CA ALA A 85 14.26 -6.63 4.94
C ALA A 85 13.25 -6.74 6.11
N PRO A 86 13.48 -7.61 7.10
CA PRO A 86 12.74 -7.59 8.36
C PRO A 86 12.74 -6.18 8.97
N GLY A 87 11.55 -5.68 9.31
CA GLY A 87 11.38 -4.35 9.91
C GLY A 87 11.14 -3.21 8.95
N SER A 88 11.08 -3.51 7.65
CA SER A 88 10.75 -2.51 6.63
C SER A 88 9.42 -1.82 6.94
N ILE A 89 9.39 -0.50 6.73
CA ILE A 89 8.21 0.34 6.96
C ILE A 89 7.79 0.97 5.64
N LEU A 90 6.56 0.71 5.20
CA LEU A 90 5.99 1.29 3.98
C LEU A 90 4.54 1.73 4.23
N PRO A 91 4.00 2.68 3.44
CA PRO A 91 2.57 2.93 3.40
C PRO A 91 1.80 1.66 3.03
N ALA A 92 0.66 1.40 3.67
CA ALA A 92 -0.12 0.18 3.44
C ALA A 92 -0.48 -0.01 1.95
N ARG A 93 -0.84 1.08 1.25
CA ARG A 93 -1.14 1.09 -0.19
C ARG A 93 0.04 0.60 -1.04
N ILE A 94 1.25 1.08 -0.74
CA ILE A 94 2.46 0.66 -1.47
C ILE A 94 2.77 -0.80 -1.21
N LEU A 95 2.68 -1.22 0.05
CA LEU A 95 2.95 -2.60 0.46
C LEU A 95 1.98 -3.59 -0.19
N LEU A 96 0.67 -3.32 -0.14
CA LEU A 96 -0.34 -4.13 -0.80
C LEU A 96 -0.20 -4.09 -2.32
N GLY A 97 0.10 -2.93 -2.90
CA GLY A 97 0.38 -2.81 -4.33
C GLY A 97 1.55 -3.70 -4.79
N ARG A 98 2.65 -3.74 -4.01
CA ARG A 98 3.77 -4.66 -4.25
C ARG A 98 3.35 -6.12 -4.14
N LEU A 99 2.61 -6.47 -3.09
CA LEU A 99 2.12 -7.83 -2.88
C LEU A 99 1.27 -8.33 -4.06
N PHE A 100 0.27 -7.55 -4.47
CA PHE A 100 -0.60 -7.90 -5.59
C PHE A 100 0.19 -8.03 -6.91
N LYS A 101 1.26 -7.24 -7.09
CA LYS A 101 2.11 -7.31 -8.27
C LYS A 101 3.01 -8.54 -8.29
N THR A 102 3.55 -8.93 -7.13
CA THR A 102 4.66 -9.88 -7.04
C THR A 102 4.26 -11.28 -6.60
N ILE A 103 3.42 -11.43 -5.58
CA ILE A 103 3.06 -12.75 -5.02
C ILE A 103 1.75 -13.22 -5.68
N ARG A 104 1.87 -13.97 -6.78
CA ARG A 104 0.72 -14.44 -7.59
C ARG A 104 0.09 -15.75 -7.12
N SER A 105 0.76 -16.47 -6.23
CA SER A 105 0.25 -17.67 -5.57
C SER A 105 0.93 -17.85 -4.22
N VAL A 106 0.32 -18.64 -3.34
CA VAL A 106 0.87 -19.05 -2.04
C VAL A 106 1.64 -20.37 -2.10
N SER A 107 1.77 -20.99 -3.28
CA SER A 107 2.63 -22.15 -3.46
C SER A 107 4.10 -21.79 -3.20
N GLY A 108 4.79 -22.62 -2.43
CA GLY A 108 6.13 -22.37 -1.92
C GLY A 108 6.20 -21.28 -0.84
N ILE A 109 5.07 -20.92 -0.23
CA ILE A 109 4.99 -19.99 0.91
C ILE A 109 4.10 -20.58 2.01
N CYS A 110 2.81 -20.77 1.72
CA CYS A 110 1.84 -21.31 2.66
C CYS A 110 1.64 -22.82 2.47
N SER A 111 2.04 -23.38 1.33
CA SER A 111 2.14 -24.83 1.11
C SER A 111 3.37 -25.17 0.31
N TYR A 112 3.89 -26.37 0.51
CA TYR A 112 5.00 -26.93 -0.26
C TYR A 112 4.55 -28.22 -0.97
N ASP A 113 5.22 -28.58 -2.06
CA ASP A 113 4.84 -29.75 -2.87
C ASP A 113 5.02 -31.06 -2.11
N THR A 114 6.07 -31.14 -1.29
CA THR A 114 6.39 -32.31 -0.46
C THR A 114 6.24 -31.97 1.02
N VAL A 115 5.44 -32.76 1.73
CA VAL A 115 5.30 -32.67 3.19
C VAL A 115 6.36 -33.56 3.82
N THR A 116 7.35 -32.97 4.48
CA THR A 116 8.47 -33.69 5.11
C THR A 116 8.24 -33.99 6.59
N SER A 117 7.30 -33.29 7.24
CA SER A 117 6.87 -33.52 8.62
C SER A 117 5.50 -32.90 8.87
N GLU A 118 4.90 -33.14 10.04
CA GLU A 118 3.62 -32.52 10.41
C GLU A 118 3.68 -30.98 10.43
N ALA A 119 4.78 -30.40 10.93
CA ALA A 119 4.99 -28.95 10.92
C ALA A 119 5.08 -28.37 9.48
N TRP A 120 5.51 -29.19 8.51
CA TRP A 120 5.67 -28.78 7.11
C TRP A 120 4.45 -29.08 6.24
N ARG A 121 3.32 -29.46 6.83
CA ARG A 121 2.05 -29.66 6.10
C ARG A 121 1.55 -28.37 5.44
N GLY A 122 1.86 -27.24 6.06
CA GLY A 122 1.45 -25.92 5.62
C GLY A 122 -0.01 -25.58 5.93
N CYS A 123 -0.41 -24.38 5.51
CA CYS A 123 -1.74 -23.85 5.75
C CYS A 123 -2.80 -24.67 5.04
N ARG A 124 -3.85 -25.06 5.78
CA ARG A 124 -4.99 -25.84 5.24
C ARG A 124 -5.69 -25.14 4.07
N ARG A 125 -5.63 -23.80 4.01
CA ARG A 125 -6.24 -22.98 2.96
C ARG A 125 -5.33 -22.76 1.75
N ALA A 126 -4.05 -23.11 1.82
CA ALA A 126 -3.11 -22.78 0.76
C ALA A 126 -3.48 -23.44 -0.59
N LYS A 127 -4.19 -24.57 -0.56
CA LYS A 127 -4.65 -25.29 -1.76
C LYS A 127 -6.13 -25.08 -2.10
N SER A 128 -6.84 -24.17 -1.41
CA SER A 128 -8.28 -23.92 -1.65
C SER A 128 -8.56 -22.99 -2.83
N GLY A 129 -7.52 -22.30 -3.34
CA GLY A 129 -7.66 -21.24 -4.34
C GLY A 129 -8.22 -19.93 -3.79
N CYS A 130 -8.39 -19.79 -2.47
CA CYS A 130 -8.90 -18.56 -1.85
C CYS A 130 -7.96 -17.37 -2.08
N TYR A 131 -6.65 -17.57 -2.02
CA TYR A 131 -5.69 -16.50 -2.29
C TYR A 131 -5.78 -15.98 -3.72
N GLU A 132 -5.81 -16.86 -4.71
CA GLU A 132 -5.93 -16.51 -6.12
C GLU A 132 -7.28 -15.82 -6.43
N LYS A 133 -8.38 -16.30 -5.82
CA LYS A 133 -9.68 -15.63 -5.89
C LYS A 133 -9.65 -14.24 -5.25
N GLY A 134 -8.94 -14.08 -4.13
CA GLY A 134 -8.74 -12.81 -3.46
C GLY A 134 -7.94 -11.83 -4.31
N LEU A 135 -6.85 -12.28 -4.94
CA LEU A 135 -6.06 -11.49 -5.89
C LEU A 135 -6.91 -11.00 -7.07
N ALA A 136 -7.79 -11.86 -7.60
CA ALA A 136 -8.66 -11.52 -8.72
C ALA A 136 -9.65 -10.40 -8.41
N LYS A 137 -9.97 -10.15 -7.13
CA LYS A 137 -10.80 -9.01 -6.70
C LYS A 137 -10.05 -7.67 -6.72
N GLY A 138 -8.73 -7.69 -6.88
CA GLY A 138 -7.91 -6.49 -6.94
C GLY A 138 -7.71 -5.81 -5.58
N ILE A 139 -6.79 -4.84 -5.56
CA ILE A 139 -6.48 -4.06 -4.34
C ILE A 139 -7.67 -3.22 -3.88
N GLU A 140 -8.57 -2.86 -4.79
CA GLU A 140 -9.78 -2.06 -4.52
C GLU A 140 -10.75 -2.74 -3.54
N ALA A 141 -10.72 -4.07 -3.48
CA ALA A 141 -11.45 -4.82 -2.46
C ALA A 141 -10.93 -4.56 -1.04
N ILE A 142 -9.68 -4.13 -0.88
CA ILE A 142 -9.08 -3.75 0.40
C ILE A 142 -9.11 -2.23 0.57
N ILE A 143 -8.63 -1.49 -0.43
CA ILE A 143 -8.54 -0.03 -0.43
C ILE A 143 -9.48 0.50 -1.51
N PRO A 144 -10.73 0.83 -1.18
CA PRO A 144 -11.67 1.35 -2.16
C PRO A 144 -11.13 2.62 -2.84
N PRO A 145 -11.46 2.86 -4.12
CA PRO A 145 -11.15 4.11 -4.76
C PRO A 145 -11.85 5.26 -4.02
N ARG A 146 -11.23 6.44 -4.07
CA ARG A 146 -11.81 7.64 -3.47
C ARG A 146 -13.10 8.02 -4.21
N SER A 147 -14.10 8.49 -3.47
CA SER A 147 -15.32 9.04 -4.09
C SER A 147 -14.99 10.27 -4.93
N GLN A 148 -15.72 10.46 -6.04
CA GLN A 148 -15.56 11.62 -6.92
C GLN A 148 -15.78 12.94 -6.17
N GLU A 149 -16.70 12.96 -5.21
CA GLU A 149 -17.02 14.11 -4.36
C GLU A 149 -15.81 14.49 -3.50
N ALA A 150 -15.22 13.54 -2.77
CA ALA A 150 -14.03 13.78 -1.97
C ALA A 150 -12.83 14.26 -2.82
N MET A 151 -12.63 13.69 -4.01
CA MET A 151 -11.55 14.13 -4.91
C MET A 151 -11.77 15.57 -5.40
N LYS A 152 -13.01 15.96 -5.72
CA LYS A 152 -13.35 17.33 -6.11
C LYS A 152 -13.14 18.32 -4.97
N GLU A 153 -13.56 17.99 -3.75
CA GLU A 153 -13.38 18.86 -2.59
C GLU A 153 -11.89 19.03 -2.22
N ASP A 154 -11.10 17.96 -2.24
CA ASP A 154 -9.65 18.04 -2.06
C ASP A 154 -8.99 18.90 -3.12
N LYS A 155 -9.37 18.71 -4.39
CA LYS A 155 -8.84 19.53 -5.48
C LYS A 155 -9.19 21.00 -5.28
N LYS A 156 -10.42 21.31 -4.87
CA LYS A 156 -10.86 22.67 -4.59
C LYS A 156 -10.06 23.29 -3.44
N ALA A 157 -9.81 22.54 -2.36
CA ALA A 157 -8.98 22.99 -1.25
C ALA A 157 -7.54 23.26 -1.70
N SER A 158 -6.93 22.31 -2.42
CA SER A 158 -5.58 22.43 -2.96
C SER A 158 -5.42 23.61 -3.93
N LEU A 159 -6.42 23.87 -4.79
CA LEU A 159 -6.43 25.06 -5.66
C LEU A 159 -6.51 26.36 -4.87
N ARG A 160 -7.37 26.43 -3.85
CA ARG A 160 -7.48 27.61 -2.98
C ARG A 160 -6.14 27.88 -2.31
N ASP A 161 -5.54 26.87 -1.68
CA ASP A 161 -4.26 27.00 -0.99
C ASP A 161 -3.14 27.43 -1.96
N MET A 162 -3.14 26.92 -3.19
CA MET A 162 -2.20 27.33 -4.23
C MET A 162 -2.38 28.79 -4.67
N TYR A 163 -3.63 29.26 -4.84
CA TYR A 163 -3.92 30.62 -5.29
C TYR A 163 -3.72 31.68 -4.21
N GLU A 164 -3.90 31.32 -2.93
CA GLU A 164 -3.75 32.23 -1.78
C GLU A 164 -2.31 32.28 -1.24
N ALA A 165 -1.43 31.36 -1.67
CA ALA A 165 -0.06 31.29 -1.17
C ALA A 165 0.87 32.34 -1.79
N ASP A 166 1.77 32.88 -0.96
CA ASP A 166 2.86 33.76 -1.41
C ASP A 166 3.84 33.07 -2.38
N THR A 167 3.97 31.74 -2.26
CA THR A 167 4.79 30.90 -3.14
C THR A 167 4.13 29.54 -3.35
N ILE A 168 4.17 29.07 -4.59
CA ILE A 168 3.68 27.74 -4.95
C ILE A 168 4.76 26.72 -4.58
N LYS A 169 4.44 25.83 -3.63
CA LYS A 169 5.34 24.74 -3.21
C LYS A 169 5.08 23.47 -3.99
N ILE A 170 6.08 22.98 -4.71
CA ILE A 170 5.98 21.73 -5.50
C ILE A 170 7.23 20.87 -5.41
N ARG A 171 7.06 19.57 -5.63
CA ARG A 171 8.21 18.69 -5.86
C ARG A 171 8.78 18.92 -7.26
N PRO A 172 10.10 18.80 -7.49
CA PRO A 172 10.70 19.09 -8.80
C PRO A 172 10.05 18.35 -9.99
N HIS A 173 9.68 17.08 -9.83
CA HIS A 173 9.04 16.31 -10.90
C HIS A 173 7.66 16.85 -11.31
N ILE A 174 6.95 17.54 -10.42
CA ILE A 174 5.63 18.10 -10.69
C ILE A 174 5.70 19.18 -11.76
N LEU A 175 6.75 20.00 -11.76
CA LEU A 175 6.96 21.00 -12.81
C LEU A 175 7.13 20.35 -14.18
N LEU A 176 7.91 19.25 -14.24
CA LEU A 176 8.09 18.49 -15.47
C LEU A 176 6.78 17.88 -15.96
N CYS A 177 5.99 17.27 -15.07
CA CYS A 177 4.68 16.72 -15.39
C CYS A 177 3.72 17.80 -15.90
N ALA A 178 3.66 18.97 -15.25
CA ALA A 178 2.79 20.07 -15.65
C ALA A 178 3.14 20.62 -17.04
N VAL A 179 4.44 20.77 -17.34
CA VAL A 179 4.92 21.19 -18.67
C VAL A 179 4.60 20.14 -19.73
N ALA A 180 4.79 18.84 -19.43
CA ALA A 180 4.45 17.76 -20.35
C ALA A 180 2.95 17.74 -20.68
N GLN A 181 2.09 17.77 -19.65
CA GLN A 181 0.63 17.85 -19.84
C GLN A 181 0.23 19.08 -20.65
N TYR A 182 0.83 20.25 -20.38
CA TYR A 182 0.57 21.46 -21.15
C TYR A 182 0.98 21.31 -22.63
N GLY A 183 2.12 20.68 -22.89
CA GLY A 183 2.61 20.38 -24.24
C GLY A 183 1.69 19.43 -25.02
N GLU A 184 1.06 18.48 -24.33
CA GLU A 184 0.05 17.57 -24.90
C GLU A 184 -1.33 18.21 -25.11
N GLY A 185 -1.49 19.48 -24.75
CA GLY A 185 -2.75 20.22 -24.93
C GLY A 185 -3.73 20.08 -23.75
N VAL A 186 -3.33 19.48 -22.63
CA VAL A 186 -4.16 19.42 -21.42
C VAL A 186 -4.34 20.84 -20.86
N ARG A 187 -5.59 21.22 -20.57
CA ARG A 187 -5.95 22.54 -20.04
C ARG A 187 -6.97 22.39 -18.92
N PRO A 188 -7.07 23.37 -17.99
CA PRO A 188 -8.15 23.42 -17.02
C PRO A 188 -9.55 23.52 -17.67
N PRO A 189 -10.58 22.98 -17.01
CA PRO A 189 -10.52 22.15 -15.80
C PRO A 189 -10.07 20.72 -16.12
N PHE A 190 -9.21 20.14 -15.28
CA PHE A 190 -8.73 18.76 -15.46
C PHE A 190 -9.08 17.88 -14.26
N ALA A 191 -9.82 16.79 -14.41
CA ALA A 191 -10.29 16.04 -13.24
C ALA A 191 -9.19 15.35 -12.39
N PRO A 192 -8.15 14.71 -12.97
CA PRO A 192 -7.20 13.88 -12.22
C PRO A 192 -6.28 14.57 -11.23
N ASP A 193 -5.87 15.81 -11.51
CA ASP A 193 -4.94 16.59 -10.67
C ASP A 193 -5.14 18.10 -10.89
N ASN A 194 -4.40 18.96 -10.20
CA ASN A 194 -4.41 20.42 -10.39
C ASN A 194 -3.18 20.98 -11.12
N LEU A 195 -2.43 20.14 -11.84
CA LEU A 195 -1.22 20.58 -12.56
C LEU A 195 -1.55 21.52 -13.73
N PRO A 196 -2.62 21.28 -14.53
CA PRO A 196 -3.00 22.20 -15.59
C PRO A 196 -3.40 23.58 -15.07
N GLU A 197 -4.05 23.64 -13.89
CA GLU A 197 -4.40 24.90 -13.25
C GLU A 197 -3.16 25.65 -12.78
N MET A 198 -2.21 24.95 -12.14
CA MET A 198 -0.93 25.53 -11.70
C MET A 198 -0.15 26.12 -12.87
N ILE A 199 0.07 25.35 -13.95
CA ILE A 199 0.86 25.85 -15.10
C ILE A 199 0.15 27.01 -15.80
N GLN A 200 -1.19 26.98 -15.91
CA GLN A 200 -1.94 28.08 -16.49
C GLN A 200 -1.89 29.34 -15.60
N HIS A 201 -1.85 29.19 -14.27
CA HIS A 201 -1.65 30.30 -13.35
C HIS A 201 -0.26 30.93 -13.52
N ILE A 202 0.80 30.12 -13.58
CA ILE A 202 2.17 30.60 -13.79
C ILE A 202 2.32 31.30 -15.15
N ILE A 203 1.72 30.76 -16.22
CA ILE A 203 1.74 31.41 -17.54
C ILE A 203 1.06 32.79 -17.51
N LYS A 204 -0.04 32.93 -16.76
CA LYS A 204 -0.75 34.22 -16.61
C LYS A 204 -0.02 35.18 -15.67
N ASN A 205 0.69 34.66 -14.67
CA ASN A 205 1.38 35.41 -13.63
C ASN A 205 2.85 34.95 -13.55
N PRO A 206 3.70 35.33 -14.53
CA PRO A 206 5.06 34.77 -14.66
C PRO A 206 5.99 35.10 -13.47
N GLU A 207 5.67 36.13 -12.69
CA GLU A 207 6.42 36.51 -11.48
C GLU A 207 6.06 35.66 -10.24
N THR A 208 5.13 34.71 -10.36
CA THR A 208 4.69 33.87 -9.24
C THR A 208 5.86 33.02 -8.71
N PRO A 209 6.29 33.19 -7.45
CA PRO A 209 7.43 32.46 -6.92
C PRO A 209 7.12 30.97 -6.75
N ILE A 210 8.05 30.11 -7.20
CA ILE A 210 7.96 28.66 -7.02
C ILE A 210 9.04 28.20 -6.03
N THR A 211 8.63 27.45 -5.01
CA THR A 211 9.53 26.81 -4.04
C THR A 211 9.59 25.31 -4.30
N LEU A 212 10.77 24.79 -4.58
CA LEU A 212 10.99 23.35 -4.74
C LEU A 212 11.12 22.68 -3.36
N VAL A 213 10.24 21.72 -3.07
CA VAL A 213 10.20 21.00 -1.78
C VAL A 213 10.48 19.51 -1.97
N SER A 214 11.06 18.88 -0.93
CA SER A 214 11.41 17.45 -0.94
C SER A 214 10.30 16.52 -0.40
N GLY A 215 9.28 17.06 0.30
CA GLY A 215 8.33 16.30 1.11
C GLY A 215 6.84 16.60 0.88
N ALA A 216 6.04 16.37 1.93
CA ALA A 216 4.57 16.45 1.93
C ALA A 216 4.00 17.89 1.97
N ASP A 217 4.85 18.91 2.05
CA ASP A 217 4.46 20.33 2.10
C ASP A 217 4.15 20.94 0.72
N TRP A 218 3.82 20.09 -0.25
CA TRP A 218 3.51 20.48 -1.63
C TRP A 218 2.01 20.76 -1.77
N MET A 219 1.65 21.63 -2.70
CA MET A 219 0.29 22.18 -2.82
C MET A 219 -0.56 21.50 -3.89
N MET A 220 -0.13 20.38 -4.48
CA MET A 220 -0.96 19.70 -5.48
C MET A 220 -1.80 18.63 -4.81
N CYS A 221 -3.00 18.41 -5.34
CA CYS A 221 -3.84 17.33 -4.86
C CYS A 221 -3.17 15.98 -5.18
N GLY A 222 -3.25 15.03 -4.23
CA GLY A 222 -2.76 13.68 -4.46
C GLY A 222 -3.47 13.03 -5.64
N SER A 223 -2.72 12.28 -6.45
CA SER A 223 -3.30 11.49 -7.55
C SER A 223 -4.35 10.52 -7.02
N CYS A 224 -5.49 10.45 -7.74
CA CYS A 224 -6.68 9.65 -7.46
C CYS A 224 -6.41 8.20 -7.02
#